data_AF-A0A522KEQ9-F1
#
_entry.id   AF-A0A522KEQ9-F1
#
_cell.length_a   1.000
_cell.length_b   1.000
_cell.length_c   1.000
_cell.angle_alpha   90.00
_cell.angle_beta   90.00
_cell.angle_gamma   90.00
#
_symmetry.space_group_name_H-M   'P 1'
#
loop_
_entity.id
_entity.type
_entity.pdbx_description
1 polymer ?
#
loop_
_entity_poly.entity_id
_entity_poly.type
_entity_poly.pdbx_seq_one_letter_code
_entity_poly.pdbx_strand_id
1 'polypeptide(L)' 'MRILAMLVGEPMHVSELARRLGMSRPLLYMHLTKLEEAGFVTGHLELSDDGKALKCFTIHPFSLTIDQKTIVAAVASE' A
#
# COMPACT_ATOMS: atom_id res chain seq x y z
N MET A 1 -5.04 6.65 0.09
CA MET A 1 -6.05 5.63 0.43
C MET A 1 -6.41 4.67 -0.71
N ARG A 2 -6.63 5.11 -1.97
CA ARG A 2 -7.02 4.20 -3.07
C ARG A 2 -6.05 3.02 -3.30
N ILE A 3 -4.74 3.24 -3.19
CA ILE A 3 -3.72 2.18 -3.31
C ILE A 3 -3.91 1.10 -2.24
N LEU A 4 -3.98 1.51 -0.96
CA LEU A 4 -4.19 0.59 0.15
C LEU A 4 -5.50 -0.19 -0.01
N ALA A 5 -6.60 0.49 -0.36
CA ALA A 5 -7.89 -0.15 -0.57
C ALA A 5 -7.84 -1.23 -1.67
N MET A 6 -7.06 -1.03 -2.74
CA MET A 6 -6.89 -2.03 -3.80
C MET A 6 -6.10 -3.27 -3.35
N LEU A 7 -5.19 -3.11 -2.38
CA LEU A 7 -4.29 -4.17 -1.91
C LEU A 7 -4.86 -5.02 -0.76
N VAL A 8 -6.00 -4.62 -0.17
CA VAL A 8 -6.67 -5.39 0.90
C VAL A 8 -7.23 -6.73 0.40
N GLY A 9 -7.49 -6.86 -0.89
CA GLY A 9 -8.01 -8.10 -1.48
C GLY A 9 -6.92 -9.16 -1.70
N GLU A 10 -5.92 -8.82 -2.49
CA GLU A 10 -4.88 -9.74 -2.95
C GLU A 10 -3.58 -8.98 -3.30
N PRO A 11 -2.41 -9.65 -3.25
CA PRO A 11 -1.19 -9.11 -3.83
C PRO A 11 -1.42 -8.68 -5.28
N MET A 12 -0.84 -7.54 -5.68
CA MET A 12 -1.03 -7.05 -7.05
C MET A 12 0.28 -6.57 -7.67
N HIS A 13 0.48 -6.91 -8.94
CA HIS A 13 1.58 -6.37 -9.73
C HIS A 13 1.40 -4.86 -9.96
N VAL A 14 2.51 -4.12 -10.00
CA VAL A 14 2.50 -2.66 -10.22
C VAL A 14 1.81 -2.28 -11.53
N SER A 15 1.99 -3.07 -12.59
CA SER A 15 1.39 -2.82 -13.90
C SER A 15 -0.14 -2.91 -13.88
N GLU A 16 -0.68 -3.89 -13.15
CA GLU A 16 -2.10 -4.07 -12.97
C GLU A 16 -2.70 -2.98 -12.08
N LEU A 17 -2.04 -2.70 -10.96
CA LEU A 17 -2.47 -1.68 -10.00
C LEU A 17 -2.54 -0.29 -10.66
N ALA A 18 -1.55 0.05 -11.49
CA ALA A 18 -1.55 1.28 -12.29
C ALA A 18 -2.76 1.36 -13.23
N ARG A 19 -3.07 0.27 -13.93
CA ARG A 19 -4.21 0.18 -14.85
C ARG A 19 -5.53 0.35 -14.10
N ARG A 20 -5.73 -0.37 -12.98
CA ARG A 20 -6.98 -0.31 -12.18
C ARG A 20 -7.17 1.07 -11.55
N LEU A 21 -6.10 1.74 -11.14
CA LEU A 21 -6.16 3.07 -10.53
C LEU A 21 -6.25 4.22 -11.54
N GLY A 22 -5.98 3.97 -12.83
CA GLY A 22 -5.87 5.00 -13.85
C GLY A 22 -4.65 5.91 -13.63
N MET A 23 -3.56 5.36 -13.10
CA MET A 23 -2.36 6.10 -12.69
C MET A 23 -1.17 5.73 -13.58
N SER A 24 -0.28 6.70 -13.84
CA SER A 24 0.99 6.39 -14.50
C SER A 24 1.87 5.54 -13.57
N ARG A 25 2.64 4.60 -14.15
CA ARG A 25 3.55 3.74 -13.38
C ARG A 25 4.56 4.55 -12.54
N PRO A 26 5.19 5.63 -13.03
CA PRO A 26 6.12 6.44 -12.22
C PRO A 26 5.45 7.03 -10.97
N LEU A 27 4.25 7.60 -11.10
CA LEU A 27 3.53 8.16 -9.96
C LEU A 27 3.14 7.08 -8.94
N LEU A 28 2.72 5.91 -9.43
CA LEU A 28 2.41 4.79 -8.56
C LEU A 28 3.63 4.30 -7.79
N TYR A 29 4.80 4.19 -8.43
CA TYR A 29 6.05 3.85 -7.73
C TYR A 29 6.38 4.85 -6.62
N MET A 30 6.25 6.16 -6.86
CA MET A 30 6.49 7.17 -5.81
C MET A 30 5.57 6.97 -4.60
N HIS A 31 4.29 6.63 -4.82
CA HIS A 31 3.38 6.36 -3.72
C HIS A 31 3.68 5.05 -3.00
N LEU A 32 3.97 3.97 -3.75
CA LEU A 32 4.29 2.67 -3.18
C LEU A 32 5.56 2.73 -2.34
N THR A 33 6.60 3.44 -2.79
CA THR A 33 7.82 3.67 -2.01
C THR A 33 7.52 4.34 -0.68
N LYS A 34 6.74 5.43 -0.67
CA LYS A 34 6.36 6.11 0.58
C LYS A 34 5.53 5.23 1.52
N LEU A 35 4.63 4.41 0.97
CA LEU A 35 3.82 3.48 1.77
C LEU A 35 4.67 2.33 2.32
N GLU A 36 5.67 1.88 1.57
CA GLU A 36 6.62 0.84 1.99
C GLU A 36 7.54 1.36 3.10
N GLU A 37 8.09 2.57 2.95
CA GLU A 37 8.87 3.26 3.98
C GLU A 37 8.06 3.49 5.28
N ALA A 38 6.77 3.78 5.15
CA ALA A 38 5.86 3.94 6.29
C ALA A 38 5.35 2.60 6.86
N GLY A 39 5.77 1.46 6.29
CA GLY A 39 5.42 0.13 6.78
C GLY A 39 4.00 -0.34 6.43
N PHE A 40 3.27 0.35 5.56
CA PHE A 40 1.91 -0.05 5.18
C PHE A 40 1.86 -1.14 4.12
N VAL A 41 2.91 -1.27 3.31
CA VAL A 41 3.00 -2.28 2.23
C VAL A 41 4.40 -2.89 2.17
N THR A 42 4.53 -4.06 1.53
CA THR A 42 5.83 -4.66 1.18
C THR A 42 5.86 -4.98 -0.31
N GLY A 43 6.93 -4.59 -0.99
CA GLY A 43 7.23 -5.01 -2.35
C GLY A 43 8.07 -6.30 -2.38
N HIS A 44 7.70 -7.26 -3.23
CA HIS A 44 8.47 -8.48 -3.48
C HIS A 44 8.51 -8.79 -4.98
N LEU A 45 9.50 -9.56 -5.41
CA LEU A 45 9.61 -10.04 -6.78
C LEU A 45 8.98 -11.42 -6.87
N GLU A 46 8.00 -11.56 -7.74
CA GLU A 46 7.44 -12.86 -8.12
C GLU A 46 7.93 -13.23 -9.51
N LEU A 47 8.27 -14.51 -9.71
CA LEU A 47 8.52 -15.04 -11.04
C LEU A 47 7.19 -15.30 -11.73
N SER A 48 6.97 -14.67 -12.88
CA SER A 48 5.87 -15.03 -13.77
C SER A 48 6.19 -16.31 -14.53
N ASP A 49 5.14 -16.92 -15.11
CA ASP A 49 5.24 -18.15 -15.91
C ASP A 49 6.17 -18.03 -17.12
N ASP A 50 6.40 -16.80 -17.61
CA ASP A 50 7.34 -16.48 -18.68
C ASP A 50 8.78 -16.20 -18.18
N GLY A 51 9.05 -16.44 -16.90
CA GLY A 51 10.37 -16.31 -16.27
C GLY A 51 10.78 -14.88 -15.90
N LYS A 52 9.87 -13.90 -16.02
CA LYS A 52 10.19 -12.51 -15.64
C LYS A 52 9.96 -12.30 -14.15
N ALA A 53 10.87 -11.56 -13.52
CA ALA A 53 10.65 -11.07 -12.17
C ALA A 53 9.73 -9.84 -12.22
N LEU A 54 8.49 -9.98 -11.74
CA LEU A 54 7.52 -8.90 -11.65
C LEU A 54 7.40 -8.43 -10.21
N LYS A 55 7.43 -7.11 -10.00
CA LYS A 55 7.26 -6.53 -8.67
C LYS A 55 5.78 -6.57 -8.27
N CYS A 56 5.49 -7.28 -7.20
CA CYS A 56 4.21 -7.36 -6.49
C CYS A 56 4.26 -6.54 -5.21
N PHE A 57 3.10 -6.09 -4.76
CA PHE A 57 2.94 -5.44 -3.47
C PHE A 57 1.81 -6.08 -2.67
N THR A 58 2.02 -6.21 -1.36
CA THR A 58 1.02 -6.62 -0.37
C THR A 58 0.83 -5.54 0.68
N ILE A 59 -0.35 -5.47 1.28
CA ILE A 59 -0.63 -4.59 2.41
C ILE A 59 -0.31 -5.29 3.73
N HIS A 60 0.23 -4.56 4.71
CA HIS A 60 0.34 -5.03 6.08
C HIS A 60 -0.96 -4.78 6.86
N PRO A 61 -1.34 -5.67 7.78
CA PRO A 61 -2.43 -5.39 8.71
C PRO A 61 -2.11 -4.17 9.57
N PHE A 62 -3.03 -3.20 9.60
CA PHE A 62 -3.00 -2.08 10.54
C PHE A 62 -4.42 -1.75 10.97
N SER A 63 -4.55 -1.06 12.11
CA SER A 63 -5.83 -0.58 12.60
C SER A 63 -5.70 0.82 13.18
N LEU A 64 -6.77 1.60 13.07
CA LEU A 64 -6.94 2.87 13.76
C LEU A 64 -8.13 2.73 14.70
N THR A 65 -7.86 2.70 16.00
CA THR A 65 -8.89 2.65 17.03
C THR A 65 -9.12 4.06 17.56
N ILE A 66 -10.38 4.51 17.54
CA ILE A 66 -10.80 5.75 18.16
C ILE A 66 -11.56 5.40 19.44
N ASP A 67 -10.95 5.64 20.58
CA ASP A 67 -11.58 5.50 21.90
C ASP A 67 -11.43 6.79 22.73
N GLN A 68 -12.00 6.78 23.95
CA GLN A 68 -11.91 7.93 24.85
C GLN A 68 -10.45 8.34 25.15
N LYS A 69 -9.52 7.37 25.26
CA LYS A 69 -8.11 7.65 25.52
C LYS A 69 -7.46 8.32 24.31
N THR A 70 -7.76 7.83 23.10
CA THR A 70 -7.28 8.42 21.84
C THR A 70 -7.73 9.87 21.70
N ILE A 71 -9.00 10.17 22.02
CA ILE A 71 -9.55 11.54 21.94
C ILE A 71 -8.88 12.47 22.95
N VAL A 72 -8.74 12.03 24.21
CA VAL A 72 -8.08 12.82 25.26
C VAL A 72 -6.62 13.12 24.89
N ALA A 73 -5.89 12.13 24.38
CA ALA A 73 -4.49 12.32 23.95
C ALA A 73 -4.37 13.29 22.77
N ALA A 74 -5.29 13.24 21.80
CA ALA A 74 -5.26 14.12 20.64
C ALA A 74 -5.40 15.60 21.02
N VAL A 75 -6.32 15.94 21.95
CA VAL A 75 -6.52 17.31 22.41
C VAL A 75 -5.39 17.79 23.32
N ALA A 76 -4.78 16.91 24.11
CA ALA A 76 -3.66 17.26 25.00
C ALA A 76 -2.35 17.61 24.25
N SER A 77 -2.32 17.40 22.93
CA SER A 77 -1.15 17.61 22.07
C SER A 77 -1.16 18.97 21.34
N GLU A 78 -2.21 19.79 21.54
CA GLU A 78 -2.36 21.17 21.02
C GLU A 78 -1.93 22.22 22.05
#